data_AF-A0A376U7D7-F1
#
_entry.id   AF-A0A376U7D7-F1
#
_cell.length_a   1.000
_cell.length_b   1.000
_cell.length_c   1.000
_cell.angle_alpha   90.00
_cell.angle_beta   90.00
_cell.angle_gamma   90.00
#
_symmetry.space_group_name_H-M   'P 1'
#
loop_
_entity.id
_entity.type
_entity.pdbx_description
1 polymer ?
#
loop_
_entity_poly.entity_id
_entity_poly.type
_entity_poly.pdbx_seq_one_letter_code
_entity_poly.pdbx_strand_id
1 'polypeptide(L)'
;MTFEMTGENRTITIYNLRADTNEFIGKSDGFIPANTGLPANSTNIAPPPMKAGFVAVFNSASEKWSLVEDHRGKLFTTFSPGNPSRLMN
;
A
#
# COMPACT_ATOMS: atom_id res chain seq x y z
N MET A 1 -11.85 15.36 -2.21
CA MET A 1 -11.20 16.11 -3.29
C MET A 1 -11.35 15.26 -4.53
N THR A 2 -12.31 15.59 -5.40
CA THR A 2 -12.55 14.84 -6.63
C THR A 2 -11.38 15.04 -7.60
N PHE A 3 -10.97 13.99 -8.30
CA PHE A 3 -10.01 14.11 -9.40
C PHE A 3 -10.61 14.96 -10.54
N GLU A 4 -9.99 16.09 -10.86
CA GLU A 4 -10.42 16.97 -11.95
C GLU A 4 -9.92 16.44 -13.29
N MET A 5 -10.84 16.13 -14.21
CA MET A 5 -10.52 15.74 -15.59
C MET A 5 -10.18 16.98 -16.44
N THR A 6 -9.18 16.89 -17.31
CA THR A 6 -8.75 17.98 -18.20
C THR A 6 -9.01 17.64 -19.65
N GLY A 7 -9.22 18.64 -20.50
CA GLY A 7 -9.33 18.48 -21.95
C GLY A 7 -8.02 18.16 -22.67
N GLU A 8 -6.92 18.01 -21.93
CA GLU A 8 -5.58 17.73 -22.47
C GLU A 8 -4.99 16.45 -21.86
N ASN A 9 -4.14 15.79 -22.66
CA ASN A 9 -3.33 14.67 -22.22
C ASN A 9 -2.28 15.16 -21.23
N ARG A 10 -2.07 14.40 -20.15
CA ARG A 10 -1.06 14.74 -19.15
C ARG A 10 -0.45 13.49 -18.53
N THR A 11 0.75 13.66 -18.02
CA THR A 11 1.41 12.67 -17.17
C THR A 11 1.48 13.24 -15.77
N ILE A 12 0.96 12.51 -14.80
CA ILE A 12 0.97 12.90 -13.38
C ILE A 12 1.57 11.78 -12.55
N THR A 13 2.12 12.12 -11.39
CA THR A 13 2.50 11.09 -10.41
C THR A 13 1.25 10.47 -9.82
N ILE A 14 1.17 9.15 -9.92
CA ILE A 14 0.14 8.32 -9.31
C ILE A 14 0.74 7.42 -8.24
N TYR A 15 -0.08 7.09 -7.26
CA TYR A 15 0.25 6.17 -6.19
C TYR A 15 -0.57 4.90 -6.43
N ASN A 16 0.12 3.81 -6.72
CA ASN A 16 -0.48 2.53 -7.05
C ASN A 16 -0.92 1.81 -5.78
N LEU A 17 -2.08 1.20 -5.87
CA LEU A 17 -2.73 0.47 -4.82
C LEU A 17 -2.81 -1.01 -5.19
N ARG A 18 -2.65 -1.88 -4.20
CA ARG A 18 -2.91 -3.31 -4.37
C ARG A 18 -4.40 -3.51 -4.60
N ALA A 19 -4.78 -4.23 -5.65
CA ALA A 19 -6.18 -4.34 -6.08
C ALA A 19 -7.11 -5.04 -5.07
N ASP A 20 -6.56 -5.84 -4.15
CA ASP A 20 -7.32 -6.58 -3.14
C ASP A 20 -7.45 -5.82 -1.80
N THR A 21 -6.39 -5.12 -1.37
CA THR A 21 -6.29 -4.50 -0.03
C THR A 21 -6.27 -2.97 -0.07
N ASN A 22 -6.15 -2.35 -1.24
CA ASN A 22 -5.87 -0.93 -1.42
C ASN A 22 -4.60 -0.43 -0.70
N GLU A 23 -3.66 -1.34 -0.41
CA GLU A 23 -2.36 -0.99 0.16
C GLU A 23 -1.52 -0.26 -0.86
N PHE A 24 -0.81 0.77 -0.41
CA PHE A 24 0.17 1.45 -1.24
C PHE A 24 1.33 0.51 -1.60
N ILE A 25 1.57 0.33 -2.90
CA ILE A 25 2.62 -0.57 -3.42
C ILE A 25 3.72 0.17 -4.18
N GLY A 26 3.55 1.47 -4.47
CA GLY A 26 4.58 2.28 -5.10
C GLY A 26 4.07 3.49 -5.85
N LYS A 27 4.96 4.43 -6.14
CA LYS A 27 4.69 5.59 -6.98
C LYS A 27 5.16 5.34 -8.41
N SER A 28 4.42 5.87 -9.38
CA SER A 28 4.84 5.86 -10.79
C SER A 28 4.24 7.06 -11.52
N ASP A 29 4.69 7.30 -12.74
CA ASP A 29 4.07 8.27 -13.63
C ASP A 29 2.92 7.61 -14.39
N GLY A 30 1.73 8.19 -14.30
CA GLY A 30 0.51 7.74 -14.97
C GLY A 30 0.15 8.70 -16.10
N PHE A 31 0.04 8.16 -17.31
CA PHE A 31 -0.49 8.89 -18.45
C PHE A 31 -2.03 8.94 -18.39
N ILE A 32 -2.60 10.13 -18.40
CA ILE A 32 -4.03 10.41 -18.37
C ILE A 32 -4.41 11.08 -19.69
N PRO A 33 -5.12 10.37 -20.59
CA PRO A 33 -5.71 10.98 -21.78
C PRO A 33 -6.70 12.10 -21.44
N ALA A 34 -6.88 13.03 -22.37
CA ALA A 34 -7.91 14.07 -22.28
C ALA A 34 -9.29 13.47 -21.97
N ASN A 35 -10.02 14.12 -21.07
CA ASN A 35 -11.37 13.76 -20.64
C ASN A 35 -11.49 12.34 -20.04
N THR A 36 -10.40 11.83 -19.45
CA THR A 36 -10.39 10.56 -18.72
C THR A 36 -10.01 10.72 -17.25
N GLY A 37 -10.33 9.68 -16.45
CA GLY A 37 -10.01 9.59 -15.02
C GLY A 37 -8.68 8.91 -14.73
N LEU A 38 -8.38 8.75 -13.44
CA LEU A 38 -7.22 8.00 -12.97
C LEU A 38 -7.30 6.51 -13.36
N PRO A 39 -6.16 5.83 -13.56
CA PRO A 39 -6.11 4.38 -13.69
C PRO A 39 -6.77 3.68 -12.50
N ALA A 40 -7.34 2.51 -12.74
CA ALA A 40 -7.89 1.68 -11.67
C ALA A 40 -6.82 1.36 -10.62
N ASN A 41 -7.24 1.26 -9.36
CA ASN A 41 -6.35 1.00 -8.22
C ASN A 41 -5.18 2.01 -8.12
N SER A 42 -5.44 3.28 -8.45
CA SER A 42 -4.47 4.35 -8.28
C SER A 42 -5.11 5.60 -7.68
N THR A 43 -4.30 6.46 -7.08
CA THR A 43 -4.72 7.76 -6.56
C THR A 43 -3.67 8.81 -6.89
N ASN A 44 -4.09 10.06 -7.09
CA ASN A 44 -3.18 11.21 -7.19
C ASN A 44 -2.90 11.85 -5.82
N ILE A 45 -3.49 11.31 -4.74
CA ILE A 45 -3.30 11.79 -3.38
C ILE A 45 -2.06 11.14 -2.78
N ALA A 46 -1.07 11.96 -2.39
CA ALA A 46 0.15 11.46 -1.77
C ALA A 46 -0.14 10.70 -0.46
N PRO A 47 0.48 9.52 -0.25
CA PRO A 47 0.40 8.83 1.03
C PRO A 47 1.09 9.65 2.12
N PRO A 48 0.68 9.48 3.39
CA PRO A 48 1.42 10.04 4.51
C PRO A 48 2.84 9.44 4.57
N PRO A 49 3.78 10.08 5.30
CA PRO A 49 5.10 9.52 5.54
C PRO A 49 5.02 8.09 6.05
N MET A 50 5.69 7.16 5.37
CA MET A 50 5.75 5.76 5.78
C MET A 50 6.39 5.63 7.16
N LYS A 51 5.72 4.91 8.05
CA LYS A 51 6.25 4.53 9.35
C LYS A 51 6.68 3.06 9.29
N ALA A 52 7.86 2.75 9.82
CA ALA A 52 8.34 1.37 9.88
C ALA A 52 7.33 0.46 10.61
N GLY A 53 7.04 -0.69 10.02
CA GLY A 53 6.03 -1.64 10.53
C GLY A 53 4.58 -1.24 10.24
N PHE A 54 4.33 -0.25 9.38
CA PHE A 54 2.99 0.15 8.94
C PHE A 54 2.92 0.23 7.42
N VAL A 55 1.75 -0.08 6.87
CA VAL A 55 1.39 0.11 5.47
C VAL A 55 0.28 1.15 5.37
N ALA A 56 0.37 2.02 4.37
CA ALA A 56 -0.68 2.98 4.07
C ALA A 56 -1.75 2.30 3.20
N VAL A 57 -3.00 2.31 3.67
CA VAL A 57 -4.17 1.77 2.97
C VAL A 57 -5.05 2.93 2.54
N PHE A 58 -5.39 3.00 1.25
CA PHE A 58 -6.24 4.06 0.71
C PHE A 58 -7.71 3.64 0.77
N ASN A 59 -8.54 4.50 1.34
CA ASN A 59 -9.98 4.35 1.31
C ASN A 59 -10.56 5.21 0.19
N SER A 60 -10.89 4.58 -0.95
CA SER A 60 -11.42 5.25 -2.13
C SER A 60 -12.78 5.92 -1.92
N ALA A 61 -13.60 5.45 -0.96
CA ALA A 61 -14.90 6.05 -0.66
C ALA A 61 -14.77 7.36 0.12
N SER A 62 -13.76 7.47 0.98
CA SER A 62 -13.48 8.67 1.78
C SER A 62 -12.32 9.52 1.25
N GLU A 63 -11.63 9.04 0.21
CA GLU A 63 -10.41 9.60 -0.38
C GLU A 63 -9.31 9.89 0.66
N LYS A 64 -9.14 8.99 1.63
CA LYS A 64 -8.22 9.15 2.75
C LYS A 64 -7.28 7.97 2.92
N TRP A 65 -6.07 8.27 3.39
CA TRP A 65 -5.09 7.27 3.80
C TRP A 65 -5.30 6.88 5.26
N SER A 66 -5.17 5.58 5.54
CA SER A 66 -5.11 5.01 6.89
C SER A 66 -3.80 4.25 7.05
N LEU A 67 -3.12 4.39 8.20
CA LEU A 67 -1.95 3.59 8.50
C LEU A 67 -2.38 2.33 9.25
N VAL A 68 -2.11 1.17 8.68
CA VAL A 68 -2.40 -0.15 9.25
C VAL A 68 -1.08 -0.81 9.60
N GLU A 69 -1.00 -1.50 10.75
CA GLU A 69 0.20 -2.25 11.08
C GLU A 69 0.47 -3.31 10.01
N ASP A 70 1.67 -3.28 9.42
CA ASP A 70 2.10 -4.29 8.47
C ASP A 70 2.76 -5.42 9.25
N HIS A 71 2.05 -6.55 9.37
CA HIS A 71 2.55 -7.75 10.04
C HIS A 71 3.32 -8.67 9.09
N ARG A 72 3.46 -8.29 7.81
CA ARG A 72 4.27 -9.04 6.83
C ARG A 72 5.73 -9.00 7.24
N GLY A 73 6.37 -10.16 7.35
CA GLY A 73 7.76 -10.27 7.80
C GLY A 73 7.94 -10.37 9.32
N LYS A 74 6.87 -10.45 10.12
CA LYS A 74 6.97 -10.87 11.53
C LYS A 74 7.36 -12.35 11.54
N LEU A 75 8.67 -12.61 11.59
CA LEU A 75 9.21 -13.93 11.90
C LEU A 75 8.64 -14.31 13.27
N PHE A 76 7.65 -15.20 13.29
CA PHE A 76 7.31 -15.93 14.50
C PHE A 76 8.51 -16.80 14.85
N THR A 77 9.44 -16.29 15.65
CA THR A 77 10.43 -17.13 16.31
C THR A 77 9.70 -17.96 17.35
N THR A 78 9.19 -19.12 16.94
CA THR A 78 8.85 -20.23 17.83
C THR A 78 10.16 -20.81 18.38
N PHE A 79 10.80 -20.12 19.33
CA PHE A 79 11.77 -20.77 20.19
C PHE A 79 10.98 -21.58 21.22
N SER A 80 10.67 -22.84 20.89
CA SER A 80 10.36 -23.85 21.90
C SER A 80 11.69 -24.34 22.47
N PRO A 81 12.04 -24.06 23.74
CA PRO A 81 13.06 -24.85 24.41
C PRO A 81 12.47 -26.25 24.64
N GLY A 82 12.56 -27.09 23.60
CA GLY A 82 12.35 -28.52 23.72
C GLY A 82 13.48 -29.07 24.58
N ASN A 83 13.15 -29.47 25.81
CA ASN A 83 14.02 -30.06 26.80
C ASN A 83 15.14 -30.96 26.22
N PRO A 84 16.41 -30.78 26.60
CA PRO A 84 17.47 -31.71 26.26
C PRO A 84 17.52 -32.83 27.30
N SER A 85 16.65 -33.83 27.21
CA SER A 85 16.86 -35.09 27.93
C SER A 85 17.60 -36.09 27.05
N ARG A 86 18.93 -35.93 27.02
CA ARG A 86 19.88 -36.93 26.51
C ARG A 86 19.90 -38.11 27.49
N LEU A 87 19.11 -39.15 27.22
CA LEU A 87 19.24 -40.42 27.92
C LEU A 87 20.51 -41.12 27.45
N MET A 88 21.51 -41.11 28.33
CA MET A 88 22.62 -42.06 28.32
C MET A 88 22.21 -43.23 29.21
N ASN A 89 21.84 -44.36 28.60
CA ASN A 89 22.27 -45.71 28.97
C ASN A 89 21.70 -46.74 27.99
#